data_AF-A0A3L6JQL1-F1
#
_entry.id   AF-A0A3L6JQL1-F1
#
_cell.length_a   1.000
_cell.length_b   1.000
_cell.length_c   1.000
_cell.angle_alpha   90.00
_cell.angle_beta   90.00
_cell.angle_gamma   90.00
#
_symmetry.space_group_name_H-M   'P 1'
#
loop_
_entity.id
_entity.type
_entity.pdbx_description
1 polymer ?
#
loop_
_entity_poly.entity_id
_entity_poly.type
_entity_poly.pdbx_seq_one_letter_code
_entity_poly.pdbx_strand_id
1 'polypeptide(L)'
;MTADESSAEVEVPLTTKPLSSLDLLNAKLYTWSFWKPVMWAVISIVLSLIVSAVIMLLSGYDPLLAYRTLFYGMIIQPDYALYFATPLILTGLSVALAFKCGLFNIGAEGQVYMGSMAAAIVGYAVALPIVIHPLTCLAIGAIAGGLWGFVPGLLKAYRGAHEVVTTMMLSYTAILFTQWLATYPLREPGQVQLTPQLPAILPSAAIPNVVGNYLHWGIALAIVSVFVVAFILNRTVLGYEMRAVGFNRDAAEYAGIDPRRNMALALGLSGALAGLAGAGEILGNYGRFIDHWSPGIGFDGITVAVLGRNHPWGTLLAAIFFGALRSGGTFMNAVAHVPIEMVGVIQGLIVLFVAAPRVNDWLAKSGFGYAIWVKNEPKIAVPNLAALVFGVISSVLALGYCTMKGLGGMFIGLYFLVAIVGAVSFGMTLSKYRRAPFIHVVLCMLWLLTGAVDSLYLGGVSFRTAAVMSIAGFMIAVALFWVRSKMIKEGRCQP
;
A
#
# COMPACT_ATOMS: atom_id res chain seq x y z
N MET A 1 7.01 17.75 -32.35
CA MET A 1 6.32 16.69 -33.12
C MET A 1 5.33 16.03 -32.21
N THR A 2 4.12 16.54 -32.32
CA THR A 2 2.85 16.00 -31.82
C THR A 2 2.71 14.57 -32.31
N ALA A 3 2.90 13.61 -31.42
CA ALA A 3 2.32 12.28 -31.62
C ALA A 3 0.87 12.43 -31.19
N ASP A 4 0.04 12.55 -32.22
CA ASP A 4 -1.41 12.58 -32.19
C ASP A 4 -1.96 11.58 -31.16
N GLU A 5 -2.42 12.11 -30.02
CA GLU A 5 -3.36 11.41 -29.14
C GLU A 5 -4.75 11.51 -29.80
N SER A 6 -4.87 11.09 -31.06
CA SER A 6 -6.16 10.74 -31.61
C SER A 6 -6.57 9.45 -30.90
N SER A 7 -7.43 9.66 -29.91
CA SER A 7 -8.40 8.70 -29.44
C SER A 7 -8.82 7.78 -30.58
N ALA A 8 -8.30 6.56 -30.58
CA ALA A 8 -9.04 5.42 -31.10
C ALA A 8 -10.22 5.18 -30.14
N GLU A 9 -11.13 6.15 -30.09
CA GLU A 9 -12.52 5.87 -29.83
C GLU A 9 -12.91 4.90 -30.94
N VAL A 10 -13.00 3.62 -30.56
CA VAL A 10 -13.75 2.67 -31.35
C VAL A 10 -15.14 3.28 -31.44
N GLU A 11 -15.49 3.87 -32.58
CA GLU A 11 -16.85 4.22 -32.92
C GLU A 11 -17.68 2.95 -32.71
N VAL A 12 -18.35 2.87 -31.56
CA VAL A 12 -19.33 1.82 -31.32
C VAL A 12 -20.45 2.15 -32.31
N PRO A 13 -20.69 1.31 -33.34
CA PRO A 13 -21.75 1.60 -34.28
C PRO A 13 -23.03 1.72 -33.46
N LEU A 14 -23.75 2.84 -33.64
CA LEU A 14 -25.05 3.10 -33.03
C LEU A 14 -26.04 2.06 -33.54
N THR A 15 -25.96 0.87 -32.93
CA THR A 15 -26.86 -0.23 -33.17
C THR A 15 -28.16 0.08 -32.45
N THR A 16 -29.25 0.14 -33.21
CA THR A 16 -30.61 0.49 -32.77
C THR A 16 -31.27 -0.56 -31.87
N LYS A 17 -30.49 -1.53 -31.34
CA LYS A 17 -30.94 -2.51 -30.36
C LYS A 17 -30.38 -2.13 -28.98
N PRO A 18 -31.18 -2.17 -27.90
CA PRO A 18 -30.64 -2.04 -26.56
C PRO A 18 -29.64 -3.18 -26.35
N LEU A 19 -28.35 -2.83 -26.24
CA LEU A 19 -27.28 -3.78 -25.95
C LEU A 19 -27.64 -4.54 -24.67
N SER A 20 -27.51 -5.86 -24.69
CA SER A 20 -27.72 -6.64 -23.48
C SER A 20 -26.65 -6.26 -22.45
N SER A 21 -26.93 -6.48 -21.15
CA SER A 21 -25.95 -6.24 -20.08
C SER A 21 -24.63 -6.99 -20.32
N LEU A 22 -24.68 -8.12 -21.04
CA LEU A 22 -23.52 -8.92 -21.45
C LEU A 22 -22.73 -8.25 -22.58
N ASP A 23 -23.39 -7.63 -23.55
CA ASP A 23 -22.71 -6.93 -24.65
C ASP A 23 -22.00 -5.67 -24.17
N LEU A 24 -22.59 -4.94 -23.22
CA LEU A 24 -21.95 -3.79 -22.55
C LEU A 24 -20.76 -4.22 -21.69
N LEU A 25 -20.85 -5.38 -21.02
CA LEU A 25 -19.75 -5.94 -20.25
C LEU A 25 -18.60 -6.37 -21.18
N ASN A 26 -18.93 -7.06 -22.27
CA ASN A 26 -17.97 -7.47 -23.30
C ASN A 26 -17.27 -6.27 -23.93
N ALA A 27 -18.00 -5.22 -24.30
CA ALA A 27 -17.42 -3.98 -24.82
C ALA A 27 -16.44 -3.33 -23.82
N LYS A 28 -16.80 -3.28 -22.54
CA LYS A 28 -15.90 -2.78 -21.48
C LYS A 28 -14.65 -3.65 -21.29
N LEU A 29 -14.80 -4.98 -21.32
CA LEU A 29 -13.71 -5.93 -21.16
C LEU A 29 -12.69 -5.87 -22.31
N TYR A 30 -13.12 -5.50 -23.52
CA TYR A 30 -12.22 -5.32 -24.67
C TYR A 30 -11.57 -3.93 -24.74
N THR A 31 -11.95 -2.99 -23.86
CA THR A 31 -11.40 -1.63 -23.91
C THR A 31 -10.04 -1.58 -23.20
N TRP A 32 -9.01 -1.03 -23.85
CA TRP A 32 -7.66 -0.83 -23.29
C TRP A 32 -7.67 -0.05 -21.95
N SER A 33 -8.68 0.78 -21.74
CA SER A 33 -8.94 1.52 -20.49
C SER A 33 -9.16 0.61 -19.28
N PHE A 34 -9.73 -0.60 -19.47
CA PHE A 34 -9.98 -1.55 -18.39
C PHE A 34 -8.74 -2.37 -18.01
N TRP A 35 -8.00 -2.86 -19.01
CA TRP A 35 -6.81 -3.70 -18.79
C TRP A 35 -5.60 -2.92 -18.28
N LYS A 36 -5.49 -1.63 -18.64
CA LYS A 36 -4.36 -0.78 -18.23
C LYS A 36 -4.19 -0.74 -16.70
N PRO A 37 -5.22 -0.43 -15.87
CA PRO A 37 -5.13 -0.52 -14.41
C PRO A 37 -4.73 -1.88 -13.86
N VAL A 38 -5.27 -2.96 -14.42
CA VAL A 38 -4.99 -4.34 -13.98
C VAL A 38 -3.52 -4.68 -14.24
N MET A 39 -3.03 -4.39 -15.44
CA MET A 39 -1.62 -4.61 -15.80
C MET A 39 -0.68 -3.83 -14.87
N TRP A 40 -1.07 -2.62 -14.45
CA TRP A 40 -0.26 -1.80 -13.56
C TRP A 40 -0.22 -2.35 -12.14
N ALA A 41 -1.34 -2.90 -11.66
CA ALA A 41 -1.35 -3.61 -10.38
C ALA A 41 -0.44 -4.84 -10.42
N VAL A 42 -0.49 -5.63 -11.50
CA VAL A 42 0.37 -6.81 -11.66
C VAL A 42 1.85 -6.41 -11.72
N ILE A 43 2.22 -5.40 -12.51
CA ILE A 43 3.60 -4.89 -12.57
C ILE A 43 4.06 -4.42 -11.19
N SER A 44 3.20 -3.70 -10.46
CA SER A 44 3.52 -3.20 -9.12
C SER A 44 3.78 -4.34 -8.14
N ILE A 45 2.97 -5.41 -8.18
CA ILE A 45 3.15 -6.61 -7.35
C ILE A 45 4.46 -7.32 -7.69
N VAL A 46 4.77 -7.49 -8.98
CA VAL A 46 6.03 -8.12 -9.41
C VAL A 46 7.23 -7.30 -8.96
N LEU A 47 7.21 -5.98 -9.16
CA LEU A 47 8.28 -5.08 -8.71
C LEU A 47 8.44 -5.11 -7.19
N SER A 48 7.34 -5.10 -6.43
CA SER A 48 7.41 -5.22 -4.97
C SER A 48 8.07 -6.53 -4.55
N LEU A 49 7.73 -7.66 -5.18
CA LEU A 49 8.32 -8.96 -4.86
C LEU A 49 9.80 -9.03 -5.24
N ILE A 50 10.23 -8.35 -6.31
CA ILE A 50 11.65 -8.26 -6.65
C ILE A 50 12.40 -7.46 -5.58
N VAL A 51 11.88 -6.28 -5.22
CA VAL A 51 12.54 -5.42 -4.22
C VAL A 51 12.55 -6.07 -2.83
N SER A 52 11.46 -6.70 -2.39
CA SER A 52 11.45 -7.41 -1.12
C SER A 52 12.34 -8.65 -1.14
N ALA A 53 12.59 -9.27 -2.29
CA ALA A 53 13.56 -10.37 -2.39
C ALA A 53 14.98 -9.89 -2.14
N VAL A 54 15.34 -8.71 -2.67
CA VAL A 54 16.63 -8.08 -2.40
C VAL A 54 16.76 -7.76 -0.91
N ILE A 55 15.72 -7.20 -0.29
CA ILE A 55 15.72 -6.91 1.15
C ILE A 55 15.89 -8.19 1.99
N MET A 56 15.20 -9.27 1.63
CA MET A 56 15.36 -10.57 2.30
C MET A 56 16.77 -11.13 2.18
N LEU A 57 17.39 -11.06 0.98
CA LEU A 57 18.78 -11.48 0.79
C LEU A 57 19.75 -10.68 1.65
N LEU A 58 19.59 -9.35 1.69
CA LEU A 58 20.41 -8.47 2.52
C LEU A 58 20.22 -8.73 4.02
N SER A 59 19.05 -9.25 4.41
CA SER A 59 18.73 -9.61 5.78
C SER A 59 19.14 -11.05 6.14
N GLY A 60 19.73 -11.80 5.22
CA GLY A 60 20.19 -13.18 5.44
C GLY A 60 19.13 -14.28 5.25
N TYR A 61 17.96 -13.95 4.68
CA TYR A 61 16.89 -14.91 4.41
C TYR A 61 16.91 -15.38 2.95
N ASP A 62 16.53 -16.63 2.69
CA ASP A 62 16.33 -17.16 1.33
C ASP A 62 14.96 -16.69 0.77
N PRO A 63 14.92 -15.80 -0.24
CA PRO A 63 13.65 -15.31 -0.79
C PRO A 63 12.86 -16.38 -1.53
N LEU A 64 13.53 -17.38 -2.11
CA LEU A 64 12.85 -18.40 -2.88
C LEU A 64 12.05 -19.32 -1.95
N LEU A 65 12.66 -19.74 -0.84
CA LEU A 65 11.96 -20.47 0.22
C LEU A 65 10.87 -19.61 0.85
N ALA A 66 11.15 -18.33 1.12
CA ALA A 66 10.18 -17.40 1.69
C ALA A 66 8.92 -17.25 0.80
N TYR A 67 9.09 -17.03 -0.51
CA TYR A 67 7.94 -16.88 -1.41
C TYR A 67 7.19 -18.18 -1.68
N ARG A 68 7.89 -19.32 -1.74
CA ARG A 68 7.23 -20.63 -1.86
C ARG A 68 6.34 -20.89 -0.66
N THR A 69 6.85 -20.66 0.56
CA THR A 69 6.10 -20.86 1.81
C THR A 69 4.98 -19.84 1.98
N LEU A 70 5.20 -18.58 1.59
CA LEU A 70 4.17 -17.55 1.53
C LEU A 70 3.01 -17.98 0.62
N PHE A 71 3.30 -18.34 -0.63
CA PHE A 71 2.29 -18.74 -1.61
C PHE A 71 1.56 -20.03 -1.21
N TYR A 72 2.28 -20.99 -0.63
CA TYR A 72 1.70 -22.23 -0.10
C TYR A 72 0.70 -21.93 1.03
N GLY A 73 1.08 -21.07 1.99
CA GLY A 73 0.20 -20.66 3.08
C GLY A 73 -1.02 -19.86 2.62
N MET A 74 -0.90 -19.05 1.56
CA MET A 74 -2.03 -18.34 0.95
C MET A 74 -3.13 -19.28 0.45
N ILE A 75 -2.77 -20.48 -0.03
CA ILE A 75 -3.71 -21.41 -0.68
C ILE A 75 -4.32 -22.41 0.32
N ILE A 76 -3.54 -22.87 1.30
CA ILE A 76 -3.91 -24.03 2.12
C ILE A 76 -4.82 -23.70 3.29
N GLN A 77 -4.78 -22.46 3.77
CA GLN A 77 -5.66 -21.99 4.84
C GLN A 77 -6.52 -20.82 4.34
N PRO A 78 -7.50 -21.10 3.45
CA PRO A 78 -8.39 -20.07 2.93
C PRO A 78 -9.30 -19.49 4.03
N ASP A 79 -9.65 -20.27 5.06
CA ASP A 79 -10.39 -19.80 6.23
C ASP A 79 -9.58 -18.77 7.03
N TYR A 80 -8.28 -19.02 7.25
CA TYR A 80 -7.39 -18.08 7.94
C TYR A 80 -7.07 -16.83 7.11
N ALA A 81 -6.98 -16.96 5.78
CA ALA A 81 -6.86 -15.83 4.87
C ALA A 81 -8.10 -14.92 4.91
N LEU A 82 -9.30 -15.52 4.91
CA LEU A 82 -10.55 -14.78 5.00
C LEU A 82 -10.78 -14.17 6.39
N TYR A 83 -10.29 -14.82 7.44
CA TYR A 83 -10.25 -14.27 8.79
C TYR A 83 -9.49 -12.93 8.78
N PHE A 84 -8.24 -12.89 8.30
CA PHE A 84 -7.48 -11.64 8.20
C PHE A 84 -8.10 -10.62 7.21
N ALA A 85 -8.75 -11.09 6.16
CA ALA A 85 -9.41 -10.21 5.19
C ALA A 85 -10.64 -9.49 5.78
N THR A 86 -11.36 -10.12 6.71
CA THR A 86 -12.63 -9.62 7.26
C THR A 86 -12.52 -8.21 7.85
N PRO A 87 -11.63 -7.92 8.82
CA PRO A 87 -11.48 -6.58 9.34
C PRO A 87 -10.92 -5.61 8.29
N LEU A 88 -10.05 -6.08 7.39
CA LEU A 88 -9.46 -5.27 6.31
C LEU A 88 -10.49 -4.82 5.27
N ILE A 89 -11.53 -5.63 4.99
CA ILE A 89 -12.65 -5.23 4.14
C ILE A 89 -13.35 -4.03 4.78
N LEU A 90 -13.66 -4.12 6.07
CA LEU A 90 -14.41 -3.08 6.79
C LEU A 90 -13.59 -1.80 6.99
N THR A 91 -12.33 -1.90 7.40
CA THR A 91 -11.44 -0.73 7.54
C THR A 91 -11.08 -0.13 6.17
N GLY A 92 -10.91 -0.96 5.14
CA GLY A 92 -10.74 -0.50 3.76
C GLY A 92 -11.96 0.25 3.23
N LEU A 93 -13.18 -0.25 3.49
CA LEU A 93 -14.43 0.42 3.10
C LEU A 93 -14.62 1.72 3.86
N SER A 94 -14.28 1.73 5.15
CA SER A 94 -14.25 2.92 6.00
C SER A 94 -13.43 4.03 5.33
N VAL A 95 -12.18 3.74 4.97
CA VAL A 95 -11.28 4.72 4.34
C VAL A 95 -11.76 5.10 2.94
N ALA A 96 -12.19 4.12 2.12
CA ALA A 96 -12.69 4.37 0.78
C ALA A 96 -13.92 5.30 0.76
N LEU A 97 -14.83 5.16 1.74
CA LEU A 97 -16.00 6.02 1.88
C LEU A 97 -15.61 7.46 2.23
N ALA A 98 -14.69 7.66 3.18
CA ALA A 98 -14.19 9.00 3.53
C ALA A 98 -13.54 9.69 2.32
N PHE A 99 -12.75 8.94 1.53
CA PHE A 99 -12.12 9.46 0.32
C PHE A 99 -13.11 9.94 -0.74
N LYS A 100 -14.32 9.37 -0.81
CA LYS A 100 -15.35 9.85 -1.74
C LYS A 100 -15.81 11.27 -1.43
N CYS A 101 -15.72 11.69 -0.17
CA CYS A 101 -16.00 13.06 0.28
C CYS A 101 -14.75 13.96 0.30
N GLY A 102 -13.63 13.51 -0.27
CA GLY A 102 -12.37 14.26 -0.30
C GLY A 102 -11.63 14.27 1.05
N LEU A 103 -12.00 13.39 1.99
CA LEU A 103 -11.41 13.33 3.33
C LEU A 103 -10.47 12.14 3.45
N PHE A 104 -9.31 12.36 4.08
CA PHE A 104 -8.33 11.32 4.37
C PHE A 104 -8.47 10.85 5.82
N ASN A 105 -9.19 9.73 6.05
CA ASN A 105 -9.39 9.18 7.40
C ASN A 105 -8.22 8.28 7.84
N ILE A 106 -7.20 8.87 8.48
CA ILE A 106 -6.13 8.09 9.18
C ILE A 106 -6.64 7.53 10.52
N GLY A 107 -7.79 8.03 10.98
CA GLY A 107 -8.40 7.75 12.28
C GLY A 107 -9.05 6.38 12.42
N ALA A 108 -9.05 5.57 11.37
CA ALA A 108 -9.73 4.27 11.34
C ALA A 108 -9.23 3.36 12.47
N GLU A 109 -7.94 3.40 12.81
CA GLU A 109 -7.38 2.64 13.94
C GLU A 109 -8.05 3.02 15.26
N GLY A 110 -8.16 4.31 15.59
CA GLY A 110 -8.85 4.74 16.80
C GLY A 110 -10.32 4.32 16.83
N GLN A 111 -10.99 4.39 15.67
CA GLN A 111 -12.40 4.00 15.53
C GLN A 111 -12.59 2.48 15.76
N VAL A 112 -11.64 1.65 15.31
CA VAL A 112 -11.57 0.22 15.63
C VAL A 112 -11.42 0.00 17.14
N TYR A 113 -10.52 0.71 17.82
CA TYR A 113 -10.32 0.59 19.27
C TYR A 113 -11.58 1.01 20.06
N MET A 114 -12.22 2.12 19.69
CA MET A 114 -13.46 2.56 20.35
C MET A 114 -14.62 1.59 20.12
N GLY A 115 -14.76 1.06 18.89
CA GLY A 115 -15.79 0.09 18.56
C GLY A 115 -15.59 -1.26 19.27
N SER A 116 -14.34 -1.75 19.32
CA SER A 116 -13.98 -2.99 20.03
C SER A 116 -14.22 -2.87 21.54
N MET A 117 -13.81 -1.75 22.15
CA MET A 117 -14.06 -1.48 23.57
C MET A 117 -15.56 -1.43 23.88
N ALA A 118 -16.35 -0.68 23.10
CA ALA A 118 -17.79 -0.58 23.34
C ALA A 118 -18.51 -1.94 23.19
N ALA A 119 -18.13 -2.73 22.18
CA ALA A 119 -18.66 -4.08 21.97
C ALA A 119 -18.27 -5.02 23.12
N ALA A 120 -17.03 -4.95 23.61
CA ALA A 120 -16.58 -5.72 24.76
C ALA A 120 -17.40 -5.38 26.02
N ILE A 121 -17.58 -4.08 26.30
CA ILE A 121 -18.34 -3.61 27.47
C ILE A 121 -19.75 -4.18 27.45
N VAL A 122 -20.48 -4.03 26.36
CA VAL A 122 -21.85 -4.57 26.26
C VAL A 122 -21.84 -6.09 26.33
N GLY A 123 -20.87 -6.73 25.66
CA GLY A 123 -20.75 -8.18 25.56
C GLY A 123 -20.53 -8.89 26.90
N TYR A 124 -19.85 -8.25 27.85
CA TYR A 124 -19.69 -8.82 29.20
C TYR A 124 -20.73 -8.28 30.20
N ALA A 125 -21.18 -7.03 30.07
CA ALA A 125 -22.01 -6.38 31.09
C ALA A 125 -23.51 -6.66 30.95
N VAL A 126 -23.99 -7.00 29.76
CA VAL A 126 -25.42 -7.18 29.48
C VAL A 126 -25.69 -8.62 29.08
N ALA A 127 -26.65 -9.28 29.72
CA ALA A 127 -27.10 -10.61 29.30
C ALA A 127 -28.28 -10.50 28.34
N LEU A 128 -28.06 -10.81 27.06
CA LEU A 128 -29.10 -10.89 26.03
C LEU A 128 -29.18 -12.30 25.42
N PRO A 129 -30.31 -12.66 24.76
CA PRO A 129 -30.44 -13.91 24.01
C PRO A 129 -29.40 -14.03 22.90
N ILE A 130 -28.97 -15.26 22.60
CA ILE A 130 -27.83 -15.60 21.72
C ILE A 130 -27.87 -14.98 20.31
N VAL A 131 -29.05 -14.65 19.80
CA VAL A 131 -29.21 -14.01 18.47
C VAL A 131 -29.12 -12.49 18.57
N ILE A 132 -29.72 -11.90 19.60
CA ILE A 132 -29.86 -10.45 19.75
C ILE A 132 -28.59 -9.84 20.33
N HIS A 133 -27.90 -10.59 21.20
CA HIS A 133 -26.71 -10.12 21.89
C HIS A 133 -25.58 -9.70 20.93
N PRO A 134 -25.07 -10.57 20.02
CA PRO A 134 -24.00 -10.18 19.11
C PRO A 134 -24.39 -9.02 18.18
N LEU A 135 -25.65 -8.98 17.72
CA LEU A 135 -26.16 -7.88 16.90
C LEU A 135 -26.16 -6.55 17.66
N THR A 136 -26.51 -6.59 18.94
CA THR A 136 -26.50 -5.40 19.80
C THR A 136 -25.07 -4.92 20.04
N CYS A 137 -24.14 -5.83 20.33
CA CYS A 137 -22.72 -5.49 20.49
C CYS A 137 -22.13 -4.89 19.21
N LEU A 138 -22.43 -5.47 18.04
CA LEU A 138 -22.01 -4.94 16.74
C LEU A 138 -22.59 -3.54 16.48
N ALA A 139 -23.89 -3.35 16.75
CA ALA A 139 -24.54 -2.04 16.58
C ALA A 139 -23.92 -0.97 17.49
N ILE A 140 -23.68 -1.29 18.76
CA ILE A 140 -23.04 -0.36 19.70
C ILE A 140 -21.57 -0.10 19.31
N GLY A 141 -20.83 -1.11 18.84
CA GLY A 141 -19.49 -0.93 18.30
C GLY A 141 -19.45 -0.01 17.09
N ALA A 142 -20.40 -0.16 16.16
CA ALA A 142 -20.58 0.75 15.02
C ALA A 142 -20.88 2.18 15.46
N ILE A 143 -21.80 2.35 16.42
CA ILE A 143 -22.16 3.67 16.95
C ILE A 143 -20.96 4.32 17.64
N ALA A 144 -20.22 3.58 18.48
CA ALA A 144 -19.06 4.11 19.19
C ALA A 144 -17.95 4.54 18.22
N GLY A 145 -17.59 3.69 17.25
CA GLY A 145 -16.63 4.03 16.21
C GLY A 145 -17.11 5.21 15.35
N GLY A 146 -18.40 5.24 15.03
CA GLY A 146 -19.01 6.31 14.25
C GLY A 146 -19.02 7.65 14.96
N LEU A 147 -19.38 7.67 16.25
CA LEU A 147 -19.31 8.87 17.09
C LEU A 147 -17.87 9.36 17.21
N TRP A 148 -16.90 8.45 17.37
CA TRP A 148 -15.47 8.81 17.41
C TRP A 148 -14.99 9.42 16.09
N GLY A 149 -15.39 8.85 14.95
CA GLY A 149 -15.12 9.41 13.63
C GLY A 149 -15.87 10.71 13.34
N PHE A 150 -17.04 10.91 13.94
CA PHE A 150 -17.83 12.13 13.75
C PHE A 150 -17.13 13.37 14.35
N VAL A 151 -16.38 13.21 15.44
CA VAL A 151 -15.63 14.31 16.10
C VAL A 151 -14.67 15.03 15.14
N PRO A 152 -13.68 14.37 14.50
CA PRO A 152 -12.81 15.03 13.53
C PRO A 152 -13.59 15.53 12.31
N GLY A 153 -14.69 14.86 11.94
CA GLY A 153 -15.61 15.34 10.91
C GLY A 153 -16.21 16.71 11.22
N LEU A 154 -16.69 16.91 12.45
CA LEU A 154 -17.18 18.20 12.91
C LEU A 154 -16.06 19.25 12.97
N LEU A 155 -14.88 18.89 13.47
CA LEU A 155 -13.75 19.81 13.54
C LEU A 155 -13.31 20.29 12.15
N LYS A 156 -13.26 19.39 11.16
CA LYS A 156 -12.99 19.73 9.76
C LYS A 156 -14.10 20.60 9.18
N ALA A 157 -15.36 20.21 9.38
CA ALA A 157 -16.52 20.87 8.81
C ALA A 157 -16.72 22.32 9.30
N TYR A 158 -16.54 22.55 10.60
CA TYR A 158 -16.84 23.84 11.24
C TYR A 158 -15.61 24.71 11.50
N ARG A 159 -14.46 24.10 11.84
CA ARG A 159 -13.24 24.84 12.19
C ARG A 159 -12.16 24.78 11.12
N GLY A 160 -12.36 24.02 10.04
CA GLY A 160 -11.35 23.86 8.99
C GLY A 160 -10.09 23.13 9.45
N ALA A 161 -10.13 22.45 10.61
CA ALA A 161 -8.99 21.70 11.12
C ALA A 161 -8.60 20.60 10.13
N HIS A 162 -7.30 20.38 9.91
CA HIS A 162 -6.83 19.38 8.97
C HIS A 162 -7.17 17.97 9.47
N GLU A 163 -7.98 17.25 8.70
CA GLU A 163 -8.54 15.93 9.04
C GLU A 163 -7.45 14.90 9.28
N VAL A 164 -6.38 14.90 8.48
CA VAL A 164 -5.20 14.04 8.66
C VAL A 164 -4.62 14.16 10.08
N VAL A 165 -4.39 15.38 10.57
CA VAL A 165 -3.81 15.60 11.91
C VAL A 165 -4.80 15.21 13.00
N THR A 166 -6.04 15.70 12.90
CA THR A 166 -7.06 15.44 13.92
C THR A 166 -7.39 13.96 14.06
N THR A 167 -7.54 13.25 12.94
CA THR A 167 -7.82 11.81 12.94
C THR A 167 -6.64 10.99 13.43
N MET A 168 -5.40 11.35 13.08
CA MET A 168 -4.20 10.68 13.59
C MET A 168 -4.04 10.88 15.11
N MET A 169 -4.23 12.10 15.61
CA MET A 169 -4.15 12.37 17.05
C MET A 169 -5.25 11.62 17.82
N LEU A 170 -6.49 11.64 17.32
CA LEU A 170 -7.59 10.90 17.93
C LEU A 170 -7.42 9.38 17.88
N SER A 171 -6.65 8.83 16.94
CA SER A 171 -6.27 7.41 16.98
C SER A 171 -5.43 7.09 18.20
N TYR A 172 -4.36 7.86 18.46
CA TYR A 172 -3.53 7.64 19.65
C TYR A 172 -4.29 7.91 20.94
N THR A 173 -5.16 8.93 20.95
CA THR A 173 -6.05 9.18 22.09
C THR A 173 -6.98 7.99 22.35
N ALA A 174 -7.57 7.38 21.32
CA ALA A 174 -8.42 6.21 21.49
C ALA A 174 -7.66 5.01 22.05
N ILE A 175 -6.46 4.72 21.52
CA ILE A 175 -5.62 3.62 22.02
C ILE A 175 -5.33 3.83 23.52
N LEU A 176 -4.79 4.99 23.90
CA LEU A 176 -4.48 5.29 25.30
C LEU A 176 -5.72 5.35 26.20
N PHE A 177 -6.85 5.83 25.68
CA PHE A 177 -8.11 5.88 26.42
C PHE A 177 -8.67 4.49 26.68
N THR A 178 -8.67 3.61 25.68
CA THR A 178 -9.11 2.22 25.84
C THR A 178 -8.16 1.41 26.72
N GLN A 179 -6.85 1.66 26.63
CA GLN A 179 -5.85 1.12 27.55
C GLN A 179 -6.11 1.57 28.99
N TRP A 180 -6.39 2.87 29.19
CA TRP A 180 -6.76 3.40 30.51
C TRP A 180 -7.99 2.67 31.03
N LEU A 181 -9.08 2.58 30.26
CA LEU A 181 -10.30 1.87 30.65
C LEU A 181 -10.05 0.40 31.03
N ALA A 182 -9.22 -0.32 30.26
CA ALA A 182 -8.87 -1.71 30.52
C ALA A 182 -7.97 -1.88 31.76
N THR A 183 -7.19 -0.87 32.11
CA THR A 183 -6.38 -0.84 33.33
C THR A 183 -7.22 -0.50 34.55
N TYR A 184 -8.09 0.51 34.40
CA TYR A 184 -9.04 1.01 35.39
C TYR A 184 -10.06 1.93 34.67
N PRO A 185 -11.38 1.70 34.74
CA PRO A 185 -12.12 1.00 35.79
C PRO A 185 -12.65 -0.41 35.41
N LEU A 186 -12.43 -0.87 34.17
CA LEU A 186 -13.11 -2.05 33.61
C LEU A 186 -12.25 -3.31 33.60
N ARG A 187 -11.18 -3.32 34.39
CA ARG A 187 -10.24 -4.43 34.49
C ARG A 187 -10.95 -5.70 34.97
N GLU A 188 -10.55 -6.84 34.42
CA GLU A 188 -11.00 -8.15 34.91
C GLU A 188 -10.67 -8.32 36.42
N PRO A 189 -11.67 -8.63 37.27
CA PRO A 189 -11.43 -8.89 38.68
C PRO A 189 -10.60 -10.17 38.86
N GLY A 190 -9.46 -10.08 39.53
CA GLY A 190 -8.62 -11.25 39.80
C GLY A 190 -7.14 -10.94 39.93
N GLN A 191 -6.31 -11.94 39.65
CA GLN A 191 -4.85 -11.80 39.66
C GLN A 191 -4.38 -10.64 38.79
N VAL A 192 -3.30 -9.97 39.21
CA VAL A 192 -2.69 -8.87 38.45
C VAL A 192 -2.15 -9.43 37.13
N GLN A 193 -2.97 -9.39 36.08
CA GLN A 193 -2.52 -9.70 34.73
C GLN A 193 -1.46 -8.69 34.30
N LEU A 194 -0.41 -9.19 33.65
CA LEU A 194 0.68 -8.38 33.08
C LEU A 194 0.17 -7.47 31.97
N THR A 195 -0.89 -7.87 31.27
CA THR A 195 -1.54 -7.10 30.21
C THR A 195 -2.94 -6.68 30.67
N PRO A 196 -3.29 -5.38 30.62
CA PRO A 196 -4.65 -4.93 30.90
C PRO A 196 -5.68 -5.57 29.97
N GLN A 197 -6.77 -6.09 30.53
CA GLN A 197 -7.84 -6.73 29.77
C GLN A 197 -9.18 -6.60 30.50
N LEU A 198 -10.27 -6.63 29.71
CA LEU A 198 -11.63 -6.70 30.23
C LEU A 198 -12.00 -8.15 30.59
N PRO A 199 -13.03 -8.35 31.43
CA PRO A 199 -13.68 -9.64 31.57
C PRO A 199 -14.05 -10.27 30.23
N ALA A 200 -14.08 -11.60 30.19
CA ALA A 200 -14.59 -12.34 29.03
C ALA A 200 -16.02 -11.92 28.69
N ILE A 201 -16.32 -11.79 27.40
CA ILE A 201 -17.70 -11.60 26.94
C ILE A 201 -18.53 -12.83 27.30
N LEU A 202 -19.83 -12.63 27.49
CA LEU A 202 -20.75 -13.74 27.73
C LEU A 202 -20.81 -14.64 26.50
N PRO A 203 -20.97 -15.97 26.66
CA PRO A 203 -21.08 -16.89 25.52
C PRO A 203 -22.23 -16.55 24.57
N SER A 204 -23.28 -15.88 25.05
CA SER A 204 -24.38 -15.42 24.19
C SER A 204 -23.98 -14.27 23.27
N ALA A 205 -22.92 -13.50 23.58
CA ALA A 205 -22.42 -12.39 22.77
C ALA A 205 -21.46 -12.83 21.66
N ALA A 206 -20.89 -14.04 21.79
CA ALA A 206 -19.87 -14.53 20.88
C ALA A 206 -20.45 -14.76 19.47
N ILE A 207 -19.70 -14.35 18.45
CA ILE A 207 -20.04 -14.63 17.06
C ILE A 207 -19.51 -16.02 16.71
N PRO A 208 -20.37 -16.95 16.25
CA PRO A 208 -19.91 -18.30 15.96
C PRO A 208 -19.00 -18.36 14.73
N ASN A 209 -18.22 -19.44 14.65
CA ASN A 209 -17.43 -19.76 13.47
C ASN A 209 -18.33 -20.24 12.31
N VAL A 210 -18.03 -19.80 11.09
CA VAL A 210 -18.69 -20.20 9.84
C VAL A 210 -18.03 -21.45 9.29
N VAL A 211 -16.70 -21.41 9.14
CA VAL A 211 -15.90 -22.45 8.50
C VAL A 211 -14.59 -22.59 9.24
N GLY A 212 -14.21 -23.84 9.54
CA GLY A 212 -12.97 -24.12 10.25
C GLY A 212 -12.94 -23.51 11.64
N ASN A 213 -11.72 -23.25 12.12
CA ASN A 213 -11.50 -22.76 13.49
C ASN A 213 -11.28 -21.23 13.56
N TYR A 214 -11.04 -20.57 12.43
CA TYR A 214 -10.66 -19.16 12.39
C TYR A 214 -11.74 -18.24 11.81
N LEU A 215 -12.50 -18.69 10.82
CA LEU A 215 -13.43 -17.81 10.09
C LEU A 215 -14.76 -17.70 10.83
N HIS A 216 -15.04 -16.54 11.41
CA HIS A 216 -16.29 -16.20 12.09
C HIS A 216 -17.29 -15.44 11.20
N TRP A 217 -18.58 -15.40 11.61
CA TRP A 217 -19.67 -14.77 10.85
C TRP A 217 -19.47 -13.26 10.57
N GLY A 218 -18.46 -12.62 11.16
CA GLY A 218 -17.99 -11.29 10.75
C GLY A 218 -17.70 -11.15 9.25
N ILE A 219 -17.31 -12.22 8.54
CA ILE A 219 -17.11 -12.16 7.08
C ILE A 219 -18.42 -11.84 6.33
N ALA A 220 -19.55 -12.40 6.77
CA ALA A 220 -20.85 -12.13 6.15
C ALA A 220 -21.24 -10.66 6.34
N LEU A 221 -20.98 -10.10 7.53
CA LEU A 221 -21.17 -8.68 7.81
C LEU A 221 -20.26 -7.80 6.94
N ALA A 222 -18.99 -8.18 6.75
CA ALA A 222 -18.07 -7.47 5.88
C ALA A 222 -18.56 -7.46 4.42
N ILE A 223 -19.01 -8.61 3.90
CA ILE A 223 -19.58 -8.72 2.56
C ILE A 223 -20.83 -7.85 2.42
N VAL A 224 -21.78 -7.96 3.36
CA VAL A 224 -22.99 -7.11 3.38
C VAL A 224 -22.61 -5.62 3.38
N SER A 225 -21.59 -5.25 4.15
CA SER A 225 -21.09 -3.86 4.19
C SER A 225 -20.55 -3.38 2.84
N VAL A 226 -19.92 -4.25 2.03
CA VAL A 226 -19.52 -3.90 0.66
C VAL A 226 -20.75 -3.51 -0.18
N PHE A 227 -21.82 -4.31 -0.13
CA PHE A 227 -23.06 -4.02 -0.85
C PHE A 227 -23.72 -2.74 -0.35
N VAL A 228 -23.80 -2.55 0.97
CA VAL A 228 -24.38 -1.35 1.59
C VAL A 228 -23.61 -0.10 1.18
N VAL A 229 -22.28 -0.10 1.28
CA VAL A 229 -21.45 1.05 0.88
C VAL A 229 -21.55 1.30 -0.62
N ALA A 230 -21.56 0.25 -1.45
CA ALA A 230 -21.76 0.39 -2.88
C ALA A 230 -23.14 0.97 -3.23
N PHE A 231 -24.18 0.58 -2.49
CA PHE A 231 -25.53 1.12 -2.64
C PHE A 231 -25.59 2.59 -2.21
N ILE A 232 -25.06 2.93 -1.02
CA ILE A 232 -25.01 4.30 -0.52
C ILE A 232 -24.31 5.21 -1.54
N LEU A 233 -23.10 4.85 -1.97
CA LEU A 233 -22.30 5.70 -2.86
C LEU A 233 -22.92 5.87 -4.25
N ASN A 234 -23.53 4.82 -4.81
CA ASN A 234 -23.97 4.84 -6.21
C ASN A 234 -25.47 5.08 -6.42
N ARG A 235 -26.30 4.81 -5.41
CA ARG A 235 -27.78 4.79 -5.56
C ARG A 235 -28.52 5.71 -4.59
N THR A 236 -27.83 6.45 -3.72
CA THR A 236 -28.48 7.38 -2.78
C THR A 236 -28.08 8.83 -2.99
N VAL A 237 -28.95 9.75 -2.54
CA VAL A 237 -28.68 11.20 -2.53
C VAL A 237 -27.43 11.51 -1.69
N LEU A 238 -27.29 10.88 -0.53
CA LEU A 238 -26.12 11.06 0.34
C LEU A 238 -24.81 10.72 -0.40
N GLY A 239 -24.77 9.60 -1.13
CA GLY A 239 -23.59 9.22 -1.91
C GLY A 239 -23.31 10.12 -3.11
N TYR A 240 -24.35 10.73 -3.70
CA TYR A 240 -24.20 11.77 -4.71
C TYR A 240 -23.60 13.05 -4.10
N GLU A 241 -24.15 13.53 -2.99
CA GLU A 241 -23.68 14.71 -2.28
C GLU A 241 -22.23 14.57 -1.80
N MET A 242 -21.89 13.44 -1.18
CA MET A 242 -20.51 13.15 -0.75
C MET A 242 -19.53 13.21 -1.92
N ARG A 243 -19.87 12.58 -3.05
CA ARG A 243 -19.01 12.62 -4.24
C ARG A 243 -18.87 14.03 -4.80
N ALA A 244 -19.96 14.79 -4.86
CA ALA A 244 -19.93 16.18 -5.33
C ALA A 244 -18.99 17.04 -4.47
N VAL A 245 -19.10 16.93 -3.14
CA VAL A 245 -18.22 17.63 -2.19
C VAL A 245 -16.77 17.20 -2.35
N GLY A 246 -16.51 15.90 -2.55
CA GLY A 246 -15.16 15.38 -2.78
C GLY A 246 -14.52 15.81 -4.09
N PHE A 247 -15.32 16.10 -5.13
CA PHE A 247 -14.81 16.64 -6.40
C PHE A 247 -14.47 18.13 -6.30
N ASN A 248 -15.42 18.94 -5.80
CA ASN A 248 -15.20 20.35 -5.56
C ASN A 248 -16.21 20.87 -4.53
N ARG A 249 -15.69 21.24 -3.37
CA ARG A 249 -16.47 21.75 -2.24
C ARG A 249 -17.27 23.00 -2.60
N ASP A 250 -16.62 23.98 -3.24
CA ASP A 250 -17.24 25.27 -3.55
C ASP A 250 -18.36 25.08 -4.58
N ALA A 251 -18.12 24.27 -5.61
CA ALA A 251 -19.12 23.95 -6.62
C ALA A 251 -20.33 23.19 -6.02
N ALA A 252 -20.09 22.29 -5.07
CA ALA A 252 -21.16 21.59 -4.36
C ALA A 252 -22.01 22.56 -3.53
N GLU A 253 -21.37 23.52 -2.85
CA GLU A 253 -22.06 24.56 -2.08
C GLU A 253 -22.93 25.46 -2.98
N TYR A 254 -22.41 25.87 -4.14
CA TYR A 254 -23.18 26.61 -5.14
C TYR A 254 -24.38 25.81 -5.69
N ALA A 255 -24.28 24.49 -5.75
CA ALA A 255 -25.37 23.59 -6.16
C ALA A 255 -26.41 23.32 -5.05
N GLY A 256 -26.27 23.96 -3.88
CA GLY A 256 -27.18 23.81 -2.74
C GLY A 256 -26.89 22.60 -1.83
N ILE A 257 -25.76 21.92 -2.02
CA ILE A 257 -25.32 20.79 -1.19
C ILE A 257 -24.55 21.34 0.01
N ASP A 258 -24.95 21.00 1.24
CA ASP A 258 -24.20 21.38 2.44
C ASP A 258 -22.91 20.54 2.58
N PRO A 259 -21.71 21.13 2.38
CA PRO A 259 -20.48 20.37 2.48
C PRO A 259 -20.14 19.99 3.93
N ARG A 260 -20.54 20.81 4.90
CA ARG A 260 -20.20 20.64 6.32
C ARG A 260 -20.89 19.40 6.87
N ARG A 261 -22.19 19.26 6.60
CA ARG A 261 -22.97 18.06 6.93
C ARG A 261 -22.36 16.82 6.28
N ASN A 262 -22.04 16.89 4.99
CA ASN A 262 -21.50 15.74 4.25
C ASN A 262 -20.12 15.31 4.75
N MET A 263 -19.24 16.25 5.10
CA MET A 263 -17.93 15.93 5.68
C MET A 263 -18.07 15.25 7.06
N ALA A 264 -18.94 15.75 7.93
CA ALA A 264 -19.18 15.15 9.24
C ALA A 264 -19.78 13.75 9.12
N LEU A 265 -20.79 13.57 8.25
CA LEU A 265 -21.41 12.28 7.99
C LEU A 265 -20.44 11.28 7.34
N ALA A 266 -19.59 11.73 6.42
CA ALA A 266 -18.61 10.85 5.77
C ALA A 266 -17.64 10.25 6.79
N LEU A 267 -17.08 11.07 7.69
CA LEU A 267 -16.19 10.57 8.74
C LEU A 267 -16.93 9.78 9.83
N GLY A 268 -18.18 10.12 10.15
CA GLY A 268 -19.01 9.32 11.05
C GLY A 268 -19.35 7.93 10.50
N LEU A 269 -19.78 7.84 9.24
CA LEU A 269 -20.06 6.55 8.58
C LEU A 269 -18.79 5.72 8.36
N SER A 270 -17.68 6.39 8.03
CA SER A 270 -16.35 5.79 8.00
C SER A 270 -15.99 5.19 9.36
N GLY A 271 -16.19 5.93 10.45
CA GLY A 271 -16.00 5.45 11.82
C GLY A 271 -16.90 4.29 12.20
N ALA A 272 -18.14 4.26 11.70
CA ALA A 272 -19.05 3.15 11.98
C ALA A 272 -18.57 1.83 11.35
N LEU A 273 -18.06 1.88 10.11
CA LEU A 273 -17.47 0.72 9.44
C LEU A 273 -16.20 0.22 10.15
N ALA A 274 -15.33 1.13 10.58
CA ALA A 274 -14.14 0.79 11.36
C ALA A 274 -14.50 0.22 12.75
N GLY A 275 -15.50 0.79 13.42
CA GLY A 275 -16.02 0.29 14.69
C GLY A 275 -16.64 -1.10 14.58
N LEU A 276 -17.33 -1.40 13.47
CA LEU A 276 -17.81 -2.76 13.15
C LEU A 276 -16.65 -3.75 12.99
N ALA A 277 -15.53 -3.34 12.39
CA ALA A 277 -14.35 -4.19 12.26
C ALA A 277 -13.80 -4.58 13.65
N GLY A 278 -13.64 -3.59 14.54
CA GLY A 278 -13.18 -3.84 15.91
C GLY A 278 -14.16 -4.69 16.72
N ALA A 279 -15.46 -4.42 16.61
CA ALA A 279 -16.48 -5.20 17.30
C ALA A 279 -16.52 -6.66 16.82
N GLY A 280 -16.40 -6.89 15.52
CA GLY A 280 -16.35 -8.23 14.93
C GLY A 280 -15.18 -9.06 15.46
N GLU A 281 -13.99 -8.48 15.52
CA GLU A 281 -12.78 -9.16 16.01
C GLU A 281 -12.86 -9.56 17.48
N ILE A 282 -13.37 -8.67 18.35
CA ILE A 282 -13.53 -9.00 19.77
C ILE A 282 -14.57 -10.09 19.99
N LEU A 283 -15.71 -10.02 19.31
CA LEU A 283 -16.80 -10.96 19.51
C LEU A 283 -16.54 -12.32 18.83
N GLY A 284 -15.77 -12.34 17.75
CA GLY A 284 -15.53 -13.53 16.94
C GLY A 284 -14.23 -14.28 17.27
N ASN A 285 -13.15 -13.58 17.61
CA ASN A 285 -11.83 -14.20 17.78
C ASN A 285 -11.30 -14.07 19.21
N TYR A 286 -11.16 -12.85 19.74
CA TYR A 286 -10.50 -12.66 21.03
C TYR A 286 -11.38 -13.06 22.23
N GLY A 287 -12.70 -12.90 22.13
CA GLY A 287 -13.66 -13.17 23.22
C GLY A 287 -13.55 -12.24 24.42
N ARG A 288 -12.67 -11.23 24.35
CA ARG A 288 -12.46 -10.17 25.35
C ARG A 288 -11.64 -9.07 24.73
N PHE A 289 -11.71 -7.87 25.31
CA PHE A 289 -10.78 -6.79 24.93
C PHE A 289 -9.45 -6.99 25.66
N ILE A 290 -8.36 -6.99 24.91
CA ILE A 290 -6.98 -7.06 25.41
C ILE A 290 -6.27 -5.78 24.95
N ASP A 291 -5.46 -5.19 25.82
CA ASP A 291 -4.64 -4.04 25.44
C ASP A 291 -3.73 -4.35 24.25
N HIS A 292 -3.57 -3.38 23.34
CA HIS A 292 -2.78 -3.50 22.11
C HIS A 292 -3.10 -4.73 21.22
N TRP A 293 -4.36 -5.21 21.20
CA TRP A 293 -4.74 -6.36 20.39
C TRP A 293 -4.62 -6.13 18.88
N SER A 294 -4.82 -4.89 18.41
CA SER A 294 -4.77 -4.56 16.99
C SER A 294 -3.35 -4.24 16.54
N PRO A 295 -2.81 -4.97 15.54
CA PRO A 295 -1.51 -4.71 14.93
C PRO A 295 -1.53 -3.57 13.87
N GLY A 296 -2.51 -2.66 13.92
CA GLY A 296 -2.65 -1.58 12.95
C GLY A 296 -3.62 -1.85 11.80
N ILE A 297 -4.69 -2.64 12.02
CA ILE A 297 -5.64 -3.05 10.97
C ILE A 297 -6.41 -1.88 10.32
N GLY A 298 -6.56 -0.77 11.04
CA GLY A 298 -7.11 0.49 10.54
C GLY A 298 -6.14 1.23 9.62
N PHE A 299 -4.83 1.18 9.89
CA PHE A 299 -3.81 1.71 8.99
C PHE A 299 -3.67 0.86 7.73
N ASP A 300 -3.71 -0.47 7.88
CA ASP A 300 -3.78 -1.41 6.76
C ASP A 300 -5.05 -1.19 5.90
N GLY A 301 -6.14 -0.69 6.49
CA GLY A 301 -7.32 -0.27 5.73
C GLY A 301 -7.02 0.80 4.67
N ILE A 302 -6.07 1.70 4.93
CA ILE A 302 -5.68 2.75 3.97
C ILE A 302 -5.03 2.13 2.72
N THR A 303 -4.13 1.18 2.92
CA THR A 303 -3.43 0.50 1.83
C THR A 303 -4.40 -0.30 0.96
N VAL A 304 -5.34 -1.00 1.60
CA VAL A 304 -6.42 -1.74 0.95
C VAL A 304 -7.34 -0.81 0.14
N ALA A 305 -7.72 0.35 0.69
CA ALA A 305 -8.55 1.33 -0.01
C ALA A 305 -7.84 1.92 -1.25
N VAL A 306 -6.56 2.24 -1.13
CA VAL A 306 -5.74 2.78 -2.22
C VAL A 306 -5.56 1.74 -3.34
N LEU A 307 -5.23 0.49 -2.98
CA LEU A 307 -5.12 -0.60 -3.96
C LEU A 307 -6.46 -0.86 -4.66
N GLY A 308 -7.56 -0.80 -3.90
CA GLY A 308 -8.93 -0.87 -4.40
C GLY A 308 -9.42 0.39 -5.14
N ARG A 309 -8.57 1.42 -5.29
CA ARG A 309 -8.87 2.72 -5.92
C ARG A 309 -10.16 3.38 -5.37
N ASN A 310 -10.39 3.25 -4.07
CA ASN A 310 -11.59 3.73 -3.37
C ASN A 310 -12.91 3.21 -3.97
N HIS A 311 -12.89 2.04 -4.62
CA HIS A 311 -14.10 1.39 -5.13
C HIS A 311 -14.48 0.22 -4.20
N PRO A 312 -15.74 0.09 -3.74
CA PRO A 312 -16.13 -0.96 -2.78
C PRO A 312 -15.73 -2.38 -3.22
N TRP A 313 -16.00 -2.75 -4.48
CA TRP A 313 -15.55 -4.02 -5.05
C TRP A 313 -14.02 -4.17 -5.15
N GLY A 314 -13.31 -3.09 -5.45
CA GLY A 314 -11.84 -3.10 -5.49
C GLY A 314 -11.25 -3.28 -4.09
N THR A 315 -11.83 -2.62 -3.09
CA THR A 315 -11.48 -2.76 -1.67
C THR A 315 -11.70 -4.19 -1.19
N LEU A 316 -12.81 -4.84 -1.56
CA LEU A 316 -13.06 -6.25 -1.24
C LEU A 316 -11.94 -7.16 -1.77
N LEU A 317 -11.60 -7.04 -3.05
CA LEU A 317 -10.54 -7.86 -3.67
C LEU A 317 -9.17 -7.57 -3.07
N ALA A 318 -8.85 -6.30 -2.82
CA ALA A 318 -7.60 -5.88 -2.19
C ALA A 318 -7.47 -6.44 -0.76
N ALA A 319 -8.56 -6.42 0.03
CA ALA A 319 -8.57 -6.93 1.38
C ALA A 319 -8.39 -8.46 1.43
N ILE A 320 -9.04 -9.20 0.51
CA ILE A 320 -8.84 -10.65 0.37
C ILE A 320 -7.39 -10.96 0.02
N PHE A 321 -6.79 -10.20 -0.90
CA PHE A 321 -5.39 -10.35 -1.26
C PHE A 321 -4.45 -10.08 -0.08
N PHE A 322 -4.69 -9.00 0.69
CA PHE A 322 -3.89 -8.67 1.87
C PHE A 322 -4.07 -9.68 3.01
N GLY A 323 -5.29 -10.18 3.22
CA GLY A 323 -5.58 -11.24 4.17
C GLY A 323 -4.88 -12.56 3.81
N ALA A 324 -4.86 -12.91 2.51
CA ALA A 324 -4.10 -14.04 2.00
C ALA A 324 -2.59 -13.86 2.24
N LEU A 325 -2.02 -12.68 1.95
CA LEU A 325 -0.62 -12.39 2.24
C LEU A 325 -0.27 -12.54 3.72
N ARG A 326 -1.18 -12.16 4.63
CA ARG A 326 -1.00 -12.26 6.08
C ARG A 326 -1.07 -13.70 6.59
N SER A 327 -2.01 -14.49 6.05
CA SER A 327 -2.09 -15.94 6.28
C SER A 327 -0.82 -16.64 5.79
N GLY A 328 -0.41 -16.37 4.55
CA GLY A 328 0.85 -16.86 3.97
C GLY A 328 2.07 -16.42 4.78
N GLY A 329 2.05 -15.21 5.31
CA GLY A 329 3.08 -14.65 6.17
C GLY A 329 3.33 -15.44 7.44
N THR A 330 2.26 -15.95 8.04
CA THR A 330 2.34 -16.80 9.24
C THR A 330 3.04 -18.12 8.91
N PHE A 331 2.76 -18.72 7.75
CA PHE A 331 3.48 -19.92 7.26
C PHE A 331 4.93 -19.64 6.89
N MET A 332 5.18 -18.52 6.22
CA MET A 332 6.53 -18.06 5.88
C MET A 332 7.38 -17.88 7.15
N ASN A 333 6.79 -17.35 8.22
CA ASN A 333 7.44 -17.26 9.52
C ASN A 333 7.72 -18.63 10.15
N ALA A 334 6.74 -19.53 10.12
CA ALA A 334 6.87 -20.86 10.72
C ALA A 334 7.92 -21.74 10.02
N VAL A 335 8.05 -21.66 8.69
CA VAL A 335 8.91 -22.56 7.90
C VAL A 335 10.20 -21.90 7.44
N ALA A 336 10.13 -20.67 6.92
CA ALA A 336 11.29 -19.96 6.41
C ALA A 336 11.96 -19.04 7.45
N HIS A 337 11.43 -18.98 8.68
CA HIS A 337 11.91 -18.14 9.78
C HIS A 337 12.00 -16.64 9.46
N VAL A 338 11.29 -16.19 8.42
CA VAL A 338 11.21 -14.78 8.06
C VAL A 338 10.19 -14.08 8.98
N PRO A 339 10.54 -12.97 9.64
CA PRO A 339 9.62 -12.24 10.50
C PRO A 339 8.35 -11.80 9.76
N ILE A 340 7.20 -11.80 10.42
CA ILE A 340 5.90 -11.48 9.79
C ILE A 340 5.84 -10.02 9.32
N GLU A 341 6.67 -9.17 9.91
CA GLU A 341 6.90 -7.77 9.54
C GLU A 341 7.37 -7.64 8.09
N MET A 342 8.04 -8.66 7.53
CA MET A 342 8.42 -8.68 6.12
C MET A 342 7.20 -8.67 5.19
N VAL A 343 6.06 -9.22 5.62
CA VAL A 343 4.79 -9.11 4.89
C VAL A 343 4.33 -7.66 4.83
N GLY A 344 4.49 -6.91 5.93
CA GLY A 344 4.22 -5.48 5.97
C GLY A 344 5.10 -4.69 5.02
N VAL A 345 6.39 -5.06 4.90
CA VAL A 345 7.31 -4.48 3.90
C VAL A 345 6.82 -4.76 2.46
N ILE A 346 6.43 -6.01 2.16
CA ILE A 346 5.88 -6.39 0.86
C ILE A 346 4.62 -5.57 0.54
N GLN A 347 3.68 -5.48 1.48
CA GLN A 347 2.44 -4.71 1.35
C GLN A 347 2.71 -3.21 1.14
N GLY A 348 3.65 -2.62 1.89
CA GLY A 348 4.07 -1.23 1.72
C GLY A 348 4.69 -0.96 0.35
N LEU A 349 5.54 -1.87 -0.15
CA LEU A 349 6.11 -1.77 -1.50
C LEU A 349 5.03 -1.89 -2.59
N ILE A 350 4.05 -2.79 -2.43
CA ILE A 350 2.91 -2.91 -3.36
C ILE A 350 2.20 -1.56 -3.46
N VAL A 351 1.86 -0.95 -2.32
CA VAL A 351 1.15 0.33 -2.28
C VAL A 351 1.98 1.44 -2.91
N LEU A 352 3.29 1.50 -2.61
CA LEU A 352 4.21 2.47 -3.18
C LEU A 352 4.23 2.40 -4.71
N PHE A 353 4.36 1.21 -5.29
CA PHE A 353 4.39 1.03 -6.75
C PHE A 353 3.01 1.29 -7.39
N VAL A 354 1.92 0.91 -6.72
CA VAL A 354 0.56 1.20 -7.20
C VAL A 354 0.25 2.70 -7.19
N ALA A 355 0.73 3.41 -6.16
CA ALA A 355 0.59 4.85 -6.01
C ALA A 355 1.54 5.66 -6.92
N ALA A 356 2.46 5.00 -7.64
CA ALA A 356 3.40 5.62 -8.58
C ALA A 356 3.07 5.30 -10.05
N PRO A 357 1.87 5.67 -10.56
CA PRO A 357 1.42 5.37 -11.91
C PRO A 357 2.39 5.86 -13.00
N ARG A 358 3.01 7.03 -12.78
CA ARG A 358 3.99 7.61 -13.71
C ARG A 358 5.28 6.80 -13.80
N VAL A 359 5.69 6.15 -12.71
CA VAL A 359 6.86 5.25 -12.70
C VAL A 359 6.53 3.99 -13.50
N ASN A 360 5.32 3.44 -13.31
CA ASN A 360 4.86 2.28 -14.08
C ASN A 360 4.72 2.59 -15.57
N ASP A 361 4.15 3.76 -15.92
CA ASP A 361 4.11 4.29 -17.29
C ASP A 361 5.50 4.41 -17.90
N TRP A 362 6.44 4.98 -17.15
CA TRP A 362 7.83 5.16 -17.60
C TRP A 362 8.52 3.81 -17.81
N LEU A 363 8.38 2.85 -16.87
CA LEU A 363 8.95 1.51 -16.98
C LEU A 363 8.35 0.75 -18.19
N ALA A 364 7.03 0.77 -18.36
CA ALA A 364 6.36 0.10 -19.47
C ALA A 364 6.77 0.68 -20.83
N LYS A 365 6.81 2.02 -20.95
CA LYS A 365 7.24 2.70 -22.18
C LYS A 365 8.72 2.49 -22.48
N SER A 366 9.56 2.50 -21.45
CA SER A 366 10.99 2.26 -21.60
C SER A 366 11.26 0.82 -22.03
N GLY A 367 10.61 -0.17 -21.42
CA GLY A 367 10.71 -1.58 -21.78
C GLY A 367 10.33 -1.87 -23.23
N PHE A 368 9.21 -1.31 -23.71
CA PHE A 368 8.83 -1.39 -25.14
C PHE A 368 9.85 -0.70 -26.05
N GLY A 369 10.38 0.46 -25.64
CA GLY A 369 11.45 1.15 -26.37
C GLY A 369 12.71 0.30 -26.51
N TYR A 370 13.13 -0.39 -25.43
CA TYR A 370 14.28 -1.29 -25.46
C TYR A 370 14.02 -2.54 -26.31
N ALA A 371 12.82 -3.13 -26.24
CA ALA A 371 12.48 -4.27 -27.09
C ALA A 371 12.49 -3.92 -28.59
N ILE A 372 11.99 -2.74 -28.96
CA ILE A 372 12.04 -2.22 -30.33
C ILE A 372 13.49 -1.94 -30.75
N TRP A 373 14.31 -1.38 -29.86
CA TRP A 373 15.73 -1.13 -30.14
C TRP A 373 16.53 -2.43 -30.33
N VAL A 374 16.31 -3.45 -29.50
CA VAL A 374 16.91 -4.78 -29.67
C VAL A 374 16.48 -5.41 -30.99
N LYS A 375 15.21 -5.26 -31.37
CA LYS A 375 14.69 -5.78 -32.63
C LYS A 375 15.31 -5.07 -33.86
N ASN A 376 15.49 -3.76 -33.80
CA ASN A 376 15.93 -2.96 -34.94
C ASN A 376 17.46 -2.90 -35.09
N GLU A 377 18.22 -2.89 -33.98
CA GLU A 377 19.68 -2.76 -33.98
C GLU A 377 20.36 -3.79 -33.03
N PRO A 378 20.16 -5.11 -33.22
CA PRO A 378 20.59 -6.12 -32.26
C PRO A 378 22.10 -6.15 -32.00
N LYS A 379 22.93 -5.85 -33.02
CA LYS A 379 24.40 -5.82 -32.89
C LYS A 379 24.91 -4.75 -31.94
N ILE A 380 24.16 -3.65 -31.76
CA ILE A 380 24.48 -2.56 -30.85
C ILE A 380 23.72 -2.74 -29.54
N ALA A 381 22.48 -3.20 -29.62
CA ALA A 381 21.59 -3.30 -28.47
C ALA A 381 21.98 -4.40 -27.47
N VAL A 382 22.25 -5.60 -27.98
CA VAL A 382 22.49 -6.78 -27.14
C VAL A 382 23.76 -6.65 -26.29
N PRO A 383 24.93 -6.20 -26.82
CA PRO A 383 26.13 -6.03 -25.99
C PRO A 383 25.96 -4.98 -24.89
N ASN A 384 25.21 -3.91 -25.17
CA ASN A 384 24.99 -2.81 -24.23
C ASN A 384 23.99 -3.17 -23.13
N LEU A 385 22.91 -3.87 -23.47
CA LEU A 385 21.98 -4.43 -22.48
C LEU A 385 22.65 -5.52 -21.65
N ALA A 386 23.48 -6.36 -22.26
CA ALA A 386 24.30 -7.32 -21.52
C ALA A 386 25.26 -6.62 -20.56
N ALA A 387 25.97 -5.58 -21.00
CA ALA A 387 26.86 -4.80 -20.13
C ALA A 387 26.12 -4.13 -18.97
N LEU A 388 24.90 -3.62 -19.20
CA LEU A 388 24.03 -3.09 -18.15
C LEU A 388 23.63 -4.17 -17.14
N VAL A 389 23.16 -5.32 -17.62
CA VAL A 389 22.72 -6.43 -16.78
C VAL A 389 23.90 -6.99 -15.97
N PHE A 390 25.07 -7.17 -16.59
CA PHE A 390 26.30 -7.55 -15.90
C PHE A 390 26.74 -6.50 -14.87
N GLY A 391 26.63 -5.21 -15.21
CA GLY A 391 26.89 -4.11 -14.28
C GLY A 391 25.98 -4.14 -13.05
N VAL A 392 24.67 -4.22 -13.25
CA VAL A 392 23.68 -4.26 -12.15
C VAL A 392 23.83 -5.53 -11.31
N ILE A 393 23.96 -6.70 -11.95
CA ILE A 393 24.12 -7.98 -11.23
C ILE A 393 25.43 -7.98 -10.45
N SER A 394 26.54 -7.50 -11.02
CA SER A 394 27.82 -7.43 -10.31
C SER A 394 27.80 -6.44 -9.14
N SER A 395 27.11 -5.30 -9.25
CA SER A 395 26.94 -4.36 -8.12
C SER A 395 26.09 -4.95 -7.00
N VAL A 396 25.00 -5.65 -7.32
CA VAL A 396 24.13 -6.31 -6.32
C VAL A 396 24.85 -7.49 -5.66
N LEU A 397 25.57 -8.30 -6.44
CA LEU A 397 26.41 -9.38 -5.92
C LEU A 397 27.56 -8.83 -5.07
N ALA A 398 28.15 -7.69 -5.43
CA ALA A 398 29.18 -7.03 -4.61
C ALA A 398 28.61 -6.58 -3.26
N LEU A 399 27.41 -5.98 -3.23
CA LEU A 399 26.70 -5.64 -1.99
C LEU A 399 26.48 -6.87 -1.11
N GLY A 400 26.00 -7.98 -1.70
CA GLY A 400 25.78 -9.24 -1.00
C GLY A 400 27.07 -9.97 -0.56
N TYR A 401 28.17 -9.80 -1.29
CA TYR A 401 29.47 -10.41 -0.96
C TYR A 401 30.21 -9.60 0.12
N CYS A 402 30.09 -8.27 0.10
CA CYS A 402 30.59 -7.35 1.13
C CYS A 402 29.93 -7.59 2.49
N THR A 403 28.68 -8.03 2.52
CA THR A 403 28.00 -8.44 3.77
C THR A 403 28.48 -9.78 4.31
N MET A 404 29.14 -10.63 3.51
CA MET A 404 29.41 -12.04 3.88
C MET A 404 30.84 -12.41 4.29
N LYS A 405 31.93 -11.75 3.84
CA LYS A 405 33.29 -12.12 4.31
C LYS A 405 34.34 -10.98 4.31
N GLY A 406 35.11 -10.92 5.40
CA GLY A 406 36.30 -10.09 5.57
C GLY A 406 37.49 -10.54 4.70
N LEU A 407 37.66 -9.91 3.55
CA LEU A 407 38.81 -10.06 2.64
C LEU A 407 39.42 -8.69 2.32
N GLY A 408 40.76 -8.67 2.16
CA GLY A 408 41.59 -7.47 2.17
C GLY A 408 41.44 -6.47 1.00
N GLY A 409 41.96 -5.26 1.21
CA GLY A 409 41.73 -4.04 0.42
C GLY A 409 42.04 -4.07 -1.08
N MET A 410 42.84 -5.02 -1.57
CA MET A 410 43.22 -5.08 -2.99
C MET A 410 42.04 -5.46 -3.90
N PHE A 411 41.14 -6.31 -3.42
CA PHE A 411 39.98 -6.74 -4.20
C PHE A 411 38.91 -5.65 -4.30
N ILE A 412 38.74 -4.85 -3.24
CA ILE A 412 37.80 -3.72 -3.18
C ILE A 412 38.12 -2.67 -4.26
N GLY A 413 39.41 -2.34 -4.44
CA GLY A 413 39.84 -1.38 -5.46
C GLY A 413 39.59 -1.83 -6.89
N LEU A 414 39.75 -3.13 -7.18
CA LEU A 414 39.49 -3.69 -8.53
C LEU A 414 37.99 -3.69 -8.86
N TYR A 415 37.14 -4.03 -7.89
CA TYR A 415 35.68 -4.00 -8.07
C TYR A 415 35.13 -2.59 -8.26
N PHE A 416 35.68 -1.61 -7.55
CA PHE A 416 35.34 -0.19 -7.72
C PHE A 416 35.71 0.32 -9.12
N LEU A 417 36.83 -0.14 -9.67
CA LEU A 417 37.29 0.22 -11.01
C LEU A 417 36.36 -0.37 -12.10
N VAL A 418 35.89 -1.61 -11.92
CA VAL A 418 34.89 -2.24 -12.80
C VAL A 418 33.54 -1.50 -12.73
N ALA A 419 33.12 -1.05 -11.55
CA ALA A 419 31.93 -0.22 -11.39
C ALA A 419 32.06 1.13 -12.10
N ILE A 420 33.19 1.84 -11.98
CA ILE A 420 33.44 3.10 -12.71
C ILE A 420 33.39 2.86 -14.23
N VAL A 421 34.03 1.82 -14.72
CA VAL A 421 34.05 1.49 -16.15
C VAL A 421 32.65 1.15 -16.65
N GLY A 422 31.86 0.40 -15.87
CA GLY A 422 30.44 0.17 -16.15
C GLY A 422 29.64 1.46 -16.23
N ALA A 423 29.99 2.47 -15.43
CA ALA A 423 29.22 3.71 -15.24
C ALA A 423 29.41 4.62 -16.43
N VAL A 424 30.67 4.72 -16.80
CA VAL A 424 31.17 5.47 -17.94
C VAL A 424 30.65 4.82 -19.22
N SER A 425 30.71 3.49 -19.33
CA SER A 425 30.17 2.75 -20.49
C SER A 425 28.65 2.91 -20.61
N PHE A 426 27.91 2.81 -19.51
CA PHE A 426 26.46 3.06 -19.46
C PHE A 426 26.10 4.50 -19.84
N GLY A 427 26.81 5.48 -19.28
CA GLY A 427 26.63 6.90 -19.56
C GLY A 427 26.96 7.28 -21.02
N MET A 428 28.02 6.70 -21.58
CA MET A 428 28.41 6.92 -22.98
C MET A 428 27.39 6.34 -23.96
N THR A 429 26.89 5.13 -23.72
CA THR A 429 25.93 4.47 -24.62
C THR A 429 24.55 5.15 -24.61
N LEU A 430 24.07 5.64 -23.47
CA LEU A 430 22.76 6.31 -23.37
C LEU A 430 22.75 7.78 -23.80
N SER A 431 23.91 8.46 -23.78
CA SER A 431 24.03 9.85 -24.23
C SER A 431 23.66 10.06 -25.70
N LYS A 432 23.66 8.99 -26.50
CA LYS A 432 23.44 9.04 -27.94
C LYS A 432 21.97 9.05 -28.35
N TYR A 433 21.00 8.74 -27.46
CA TYR A 433 19.62 8.41 -27.90
C TYR A 433 18.36 9.06 -27.27
N ARG A 434 18.32 9.90 -26.21
CA ARG A 434 17.19 10.87 -25.94
C ARG A 434 17.24 11.78 -24.68
N ARG A 435 16.24 12.68 -24.61
CA ARG A 435 16.05 14.05 -24.04
C ARG A 435 16.06 14.38 -22.52
N ALA A 436 16.46 13.52 -21.58
CA ALA A 436 16.32 13.88 -20.14
C ALA A 436 17.65 13.84 -19.35
N PRO A 437 18.58 14.81 -19.57
CA PRO A 437 19.94 14.76 -19.01
C PRO A 437 20.00 14.77 -17.48
N PHE A 438 18.99 15.36 -16.81
CA PHE A 438 18.95 15.46 -15.35
C PHE A 438 18.87 14.08 -14.66
N ILE A 439 18.04 13.17 -15.16
CA ILE A 439 17.89 11.82 -14.60
C ILE A 439 19.18 11.00 -14.77
N HIS A 440 19.94 11.25 -15.84
CA HIS A 440 21.20 10.57 -16.11
C HIS A 440 22.30 11.01 -15.15
N VAL A 441 22.39 12.32 -14.88
CA VAL A 441 23.30 12.87 -13.87
C VAL A 441 22.96 12.32 -12.50
N VAL A 442 21.67 12.23 -12.16
CA VAL A 442 21.21 11.66 -10.87
C VAL A 442 21.56 10.17 -10.76
N LEU A 443 21.37 9.36 -11.80
CA LEU A 443 21.72 7.93 -11.77
C LEU A 443 23.24 7.70 -11.72
N CYS A 444 24.03 8.48 -12.47
CA CYS A 444 25.50 8.43 -12.36
C CYS A 444 25.99 8.90 -10.99
N MET A 445 25.36 9.93 -10.41
CA MET A 445 25.64 10.40 -9.05
C MET A 445 25.28 9.36 -8.00
N LEU A 446 24.12 8.70 -8.13
CA LEU A 446 23.72 7.61 -7.24
C LEU A 446 24.70 6.44 -7.30
N TRP A 447 25.21 6.11 -8.48
CA TRP A 447 26.23 5.06 -8.67
C TRP A 447 27.61 5.43 -8.08
N LEU A 448 28.03 6.69 -8.24
CA LEU A 448 29.25 7.20 -7.62
C LEU A 448 29.11 7.31 -6.09
N LEU A 449 27.93 7.67 -5.61
CA LEU A 449 27.59 7.71 -4.19
C LEU A 449 27.59 6.31 -3.58
N THR A 450 27.03 5.29 -4.25
CA THR A 450 27.10 3.91 -3.75
C THR A 450 28.55 3.45 -3.61
N GLY A 451 29.40 3.68 -4.61
CA GLY A 451 30.81 3.29 -4.51
C GLY A 451 31.61 4.11 -3.48
N ALA A 452 31.24 5.37 -3.23
CA ALA A 452 31.85 6.21 -2.20
C ALA A 452 31.42 5.78 -0.78
N VAL A 453 30.15 5.40 -0.61
CA VAL A 453 29.61 4.87 0.65
C VAL A 453 30.23 3.51 0.97
N ASP A 454 30.41 2.63 -0.02
CA ASP A 454 31.11 1.35 0.12
C ASP A 454 32.56 1.55 0.57
N SER A 455 33.23 2.60 0.09
CA SER A 455 34.62 2.94 0.47
C SER A 455 34.74 3.54 1.87
N LEU A 456 33.72 4.26 2.34
CA LEU A 456 33.67 4.89 3.68
C LEU A 456 33.36 3.88 4.80
N TYR A 457 32.50 2.89 4.55
CA TYR A 457 32.13 1.89 5.55
C TYR A 457 33.23 0.85 5.83
N LEU A 458 34.19 0.67 4.90
CA LEU A 458 35.24 -0.37 4.97
C LEU A 458 36.58 0.12 5.56
N GLY A 459 36.66 1.35 6.11
CA GLY A 459 37.80 1.82 6.90
C GLY A 459 39.15 1.98 6.17
N GLY A 460 39.19 1.85 4.85
CA GLY A 460 40.44 1.82 4.06
C GLY A 460 40.84 3.12 3.37
N VAL A 461 39.97 4.14 3.31
CA VAL A 461 40.21 5.36 2.53
C VAL A 461 39.85 6.59 3.36
N SER A 462 40.77 7.55 3.48
CA SER A 462 40.55 8.79 4.26
C SER A 462 39.37 9.61 3.70
N PHE A 463 38.61 10.29 4.56
CA PHE A 463 37.52 11.20 4.16
C PHE A 463 37.96 12.25 3.11
N ARG A 464 39.23 12.70 3.18
CA ARG A 464 39.81 13.61 2.18
C ARG A 464 39.84 13.01 0.78
N THR A 465 40.23 11.75 0.65
CA THR A 465 40.28 11.05 -0.65
C THR A 465 38.87 10.83 -1.23
N ALA A 466 37.90 10.44 -0.39
CA ALA A 466 36.50 10.30 -0.83
C ALA A 466 35.89 11.65 -1.28
N ALA A 467 36.18 12.73 -0.56
CA ALA A 467 35.76 14.08 -0.91
C ALA A 467 36.40 14.58 -2.22
N VAL A 468 37.72 14.40 -2.38
CA VAL A 468 38.44 14.78 -3.60
C VAL A 468 37.93 14.02 -4.83
N MET A 469 37.63 12.73 -4.68
CA MET A 469 37.12 11.91 -5.79
C MET A 469 35.66 12.24 -6.14
N SER A 470 34.83 12.58 -5.16
CA SER A 470 33.46 13.05 -5.40
C SER A 470 33.45 14.40 -6.14
N ILE A 471 34.37 15.30 -5.76
CA ILE A 471 34.59 16.58 -6.45
C ILE A 471 35.11 16.34 -7.88
N ALA A 472 36.03 15.40 -8.09
CA ALA A 472 36.54 15.06 -9.41
C ALA A 472 35.44 14.47 -10.32
N GLY A 473 34.60 13.58 -9.79
CA GLY A 473 33.44 13.03 -10.51
C GLY A 473 32.43 14.12 -10.90
N PHE A 474 32.16 15.07 -10.01
CA PHE A 474 31.33 16.24 -10.30
C PHE A 474 31.94 17.10 -11.43
N MET A 475 33.25 17.37 -11.38
CA MET A 475 33.96 18.16 -12.40
C MET A 475 33.94 17.47 -13.77
N ILE A 476 34.10 16.14 -13.82
CA ILE A 476 34.01 15.37 -15.08
C ILE A 476 32.58 15.44 -15.64
N ALA A 477 31.56 15.31 -14.80
CA ALA A 477 30.16 15.43 -15.22
C ALA A 477 29.86 16.83 -15.80
N VAL A 478 30.36 17.90 -15.16
CA VAL A 478 30.25 19.28 -15.66
C VAL A 478 31.00 19.46 -16.98
N ALA A 479 32.20 18.89 -17.12
CA ALA A 479 32.97 18.95 -18.36
C ALA A 479 32.26 18.23 -19.52
N LEU A 480 31.69 17.05 -19.27
CA LEU A 480 30.90 16.31 -20.27
C LEU A 480 29.62 17.07 -20.67
N PHE A 481 28.96 17.72 -19.71
CA PHE A 481 27.82 18.60 -20.00
C PHE A 481 28.22 19.78 -20.90
N TRP A 482 29.38 20.39 -20.64
CA TRP A 482 29.89 21.51 -21.43
C TRP A 482 30.32 21.10 -22.84
N VAL A 483 31.02 19.96 -22.97
CA VAL A 483 31.39 19.38 -24.28
C VAL A 483 30.13 19.07 -25.10
N ARG A 484 29.09 18.50 -24.48
CA ARG A 484 27.80 18.26 -25.16
C ARG A 484 27.13 19.57 -25.59
N SER A 485 27.08 20.58 -24.72
CA SER A 485 26.57 21.91 -25.08
C SER A 485 27.32 22.51 -26.27
N LYS A 486 28.64 22.31 -26.35
CA LYS A 486 29.46 22.76 -27.48
C LYS A 486 29.14 21.97 -28.75
N MET A 487 29.02 20.64 -28.66
CA MET A 487 28.66 19.79 -29.81
C MET A 487 27.24 20.04 -30.35
N ILE A 488 26.30 20.43 -29.48
CA ILE A 488 24.95 20.87 -29.89
C ILE A 488 25.03 22.21 -30.65
N LYS A 489 25.81 23.18 -30.16
CA LYS A 489 26.03 24.46 -30.85
C LYS A 489 26.74 24.28 -32.21
N GLU A 490 27.61 23.29 -32.32
CA GLU A 490 28.35 22.96 -33.55
C GLU A 490 27.53 22.08 -34.53
N GLY A 491 26.27 21.75 -34.23
CA GLY A 491 25.39 20.98 -35.11
C GLY A 491 25.76 19.49 -35.25
N ARG A 492 26.73 19.00 -34.46
CA ARG A 492 27.20 17.60 -34.49
C ARG A 492 26.37 16.67 -33.59
N CYS A 493 25.46 17.23 -32.82
CA CYS A 493 24.57 16.51 -31.92
C CYS A 493 23.20 17.19 -31.91
N GLN A 494 22.10 16.43 -32.00
CA GLN A 494 20.76 17.02 -31.92
C GLN A 494 20.46 17.50 -30.48
N PRO A 495 19.78 18.66 -30.30
CA PRO A 495 19.56 19.29 -29.00
C PRO A 495 18.82 18.40 -27.98
#